data_AF-A0A483AAC9-F1
#
_entry.id   AF-A0A483AAC9-F1
#
_cell.length_a   1.000
_cell.length_b   1.000
_cell.length_c   1.000
_cell.angle_alpha   90.00
_cell.angle_beta   90.00
_cell.angle_gamma   90.00
#
_symmetry.space_group_name_H-M   'P 1'
#
loop_
_entity.id
_entity.type
_entity.pdbx_description
1 polymer ?
#
loop_
_entity_poly.entity_id
_entity_poly.type
_entity_poly.pdbx_seq_one_letter_code
_entity_poly.pdbx_strand_id
1 'polypeptide(L)'
;MYCKYCRKFPHLSDRKDALTRGTKNLRIDGLKLHDKHQEHLLCVKHWFKELDDPQAAAGPSQAFADTPIGQSLLKLDESQRKSRLESLFNTSYGVVKAGKPFSDYELICEIQVKNGLDLGENYRNINGCKTFAASIAQTLVDKQVKFQILSYKLGLGKSLTGLGLKKFKKPWAWACPNKFSTPA
;
A
#
# COMPACT_ATOMS: atom_id res chain seq x y z
N MET A 1 -7.38 -11.30 14.54
CA MET A 1 -7.37 -10.93 13.11
C MET A 1 -8.67 -10.24 12.75
N TYR A 2 -8.64 -9.06 12.12
CA TYR A 2 -9.85 -8.32 11.74
C TYR A 2 -9.63 -7.53 10.43
N CYS A 3 -10.72 -7.21 9.74
CA CYS A 3 -10.69 -6.35 8.55
C CYS A 3 -10.72 -4.88 8.96
N LYS A 4 -9.72 -4.10 8.53
CA LYS A 4 -9.60 -2.67 8.85
C LYS A 4 -10.81 -1.86 8.35
N TYR A 5 -11.31 -2.16 7.15
CA TYR A 5 -12.40 -1.42 6.52
C TYR A 5 -13.74 -1.72 7.22
N CYS A 6 -14.11 -3.00 7.34
CA CYS A 6 -15.37 -3.40 7.97
C CYS A 6 -15.43 -3.06 9.47
N ARG A 7 -14.28 -3.08 10.17
CA ARG A 7 -14.23 -2.65 11.58
C ARG A 7 -14.45 -1.16 11.77
N LYS A 8 -14.00 -0.32 10.81
CA LYS A 8 -14.26 1.13 10.87
C LYS A 8 -15.72 1.45 10.58
N PHE A 9 -16.36 0.68 9.70
CA PHE A 9 -17.76 0.89 9.31
C PHE A 9 -18.65 -0.30 9.67
N PRO A 10 -18.83 -0.62 10.97
CA PRO A 10 -19.62 -1.76 11.41
C PRO A 10 -21.12 -1.60 11.15
N HIS A 11 -21.56 -0.45 10.66
CA HIS A 11 -22.93 -0.18 10.24
C HIS A 11 -23.18 -0.49 8.75
N LEU A 12 -22.11 -0.57 7.94
CA LEU A 12 -22.18 -0.93 6.51
C LEU A 12 -21.85 -2.41 6.28
N SER A 13 -21.18 -3.06 7.24
CA SER A 13 -20.95 -4.50 7.28
C SER A 13 -21.91 -5.21 8.21
N ASP A 14 -22.17 -6.50 8.00
CA ASP A 14 -22.85 -7.32 9.00
C ASP A 14 -22.07 -7.29 10.34
N ARG A 15 -22.70 -6.72 11.38
CA ARG A 15 -22.16 -6.63 12.75
C ARG A 15 -21.83 -8.01 13.33
N LYS A 16 -22.38 -9.08 12.78
CA LYS A 16 -22.13 -10.46 13.22
C LYS A 16 -20.93 -11.12 12.56
N ASP A 17 -20.34 -10.50 11.56
CA ASP A 17 -19.30 -11.13 10.77
C ASP A 17 -18.00 -11.29 11.59
N ALA A 18 -17.29 -12.41 11.41
CA ALA A 18 -16.11 -12.72 12.23
C ALA A 18 -14.97 -11.70 12.05
N LEU A 19 -14.96 -11.00 10.90
CA LEU A 19 -13.95 -10.02 10.52
C LEU A 19 -14.21 -8.60 11.04
N THR A 20 -15.41 -8.31 11.53
CA THR A 20 -15.75 -7.02 12.16
C THR A 20 -15.37 -7.01 13.64
N ARG A 21 -15.73 -8.07 14.38
CA ARG A 21 -15.37 -8.25 15.81
C ARG A 21 -13.93 -8.72 16.01
N GLY A 22 -13.41 -9.43 15.02
CA GLY A 22 -12.11 -10.07 15.06
C GLY A 22 -12.19 -11.51 15.53
N THR A 23 -11.41 -12.36 14.89
CA THR A 23 -11.33 -13.80 15.19
C THR A 23 -9.87 -14.24 15.31
N LYS A 24 -9.65 -15.33 16.04
CA LYS A 24 -8.35 -15.99 16.18
C LYS A 24 -8.15 -17.08 15.12
N ASN A 25 -9.24 -17.64 14.59
CA ASN A 25 -9.24 -18.69 13.58
C ASN A 25 -9.75 -18.14 12.26
N LEU A 26 -8.85 -17.93 11.30
CA LEU A 26 -9.20 -17.44 9.97
C LEU A 26 -8.66 -18.38 8.89
N ARG A 27 -9.55 -18.89 8.05
CA ARG A 27 -9.18 -19.66 6.85
C ARG A 27 -8.96 -18.70 5.68
N ILE A 28 -7.94 -18.98 4.86
CA ILE A 28 -7.61 -18.17 3.68
C ILE A 28 -8.82 -18.09 2.72
N ASP A 29 -9.58 -19.18 2.57
CA ASP A 29 -10.75 -19.18 1.69
C ASP A 29 -11.90 -18.32 2.23
N GLY A 30 -12.05 -18.22 3.56
CA GLY A 30 -12.97 -17.28 4.19
C GLY A 30 -12.59 -15.83 3.91
N LEU A 31 -11.29 -15.52 3.88
CA LEU A 31 -10.81 -14.19 3.53
C LEU A 31 -11.07 -13.85 2.05
N LYS A 32 -10.85 -14.80 1.13
CA LYS A 32 -11.17 -14.61 -0.30
C LYS A 32 -12.66 -14.41 -0.54
N LEU A 33 -13.52 -15.04 0.27
CA LEU A 33 -14.97 -14.86 0.18
C LEU A 33 -15.36 -13.47 0.71
N HIS A 34 -14.83 -13.07 1.87
CA HIS A 34 -15.07 -11.75 2.45
C HIS A 34 -14.70 -10.61 1.51
N ASP A 35 -13.55 -10.70 0.82
CA ASP A 35 -13.09 -9.70 -0.15
C ASP A 35 -14.10 -9.44 -1.29
N LYS A 36 -14.99 -10.40 -1.56
CA LYS A 36 -16.02 -10.32 -2.61
C LYS A 36 -17.39 -9.90 -2.07
N HIS A 37 -17.62 -9.89 -0.76
CA HIS A 37 -18.92 -9.55 -0.20
C HIS A 37 -19.26 -8.08 -0.46
N GLN A 38 -20.51 -7.81 -0.85
CA GLN A 38 -20.99 -6.45 -1.17
C GLN A 38 -20.81 -5.49 0.00
N GLU A 39 -21.11 -5.95 1.21
CA GLU A 39 -20.93 -5.22 2.46
C GLU A 39 -19.49 -4.76 2.70
N HIS A 40 -18.51 -5.63 2.41
CA HIS A 40 -17.09 -5.28 2.48
C HIS A 40 -16.75 -4.18 1.46
N LEU A 41 -17.20 -4.34 0.21
CA LEU A 41 -16.97 -3.36 -0.85
C LEU A 41 -17.60 -1.98 -0.54
N LEU A 42 -18.76 -1.96 0.13
CA LEU A 42 -19.39 -0.72 0.60
C LEU A 42 -18.55 -0.03 1.69
N CYS A 43 -18.07 -0.77 2.68
CA CYS A 43 -17.16 -0.26 3.70
C CYS A 43 -15.88 0.34 3.08
N VAL A 44 -15.30 -0.34 2.08
CA VAL A 44 -14.10 0.16 1.41
C VAL A 44 -14.40 1.40 0.56
N LYS A 45 -15.54 1.45 -0.12
CA LYS A 45 -15.97 2.63 -0.88
C LYS A 45 -16.12 3.86 0.03
N HIS A 46 -16.70 3.68 1.22
CA HIS A 46 -16.82 4.75 2.20
C HIS A 46 -15.45 5.20 2.73
N TRP A 47 -14.54 4.24 2.98
CA TRP A 47 -13.17 4.51 3.38
C TRP A 47 -12.44 5.43 2.40
N PHE A 48 -12.49 5.12 1.10
CA PHE A 48 -11.79 5.95 0.09
C PHE A 48 -12.44 7.31 -0.09
N LYS A 49 -13.76 7.42 0.04
CA LYS A 49 -14.45 8.71 -0.01
C LYS A 49 -13.95 9.66 1.09
N GLU A 50 -13.81 9.17 2.32
CA GLU A 50 -13.27 9.97 3.43
C GLU A 50 -11.80 10.37 3.26
N LEU A 51 -11.01 9.60 2.50
CA LEU A 51 -9.61 9.94 2.21
C LEU A 51 -9.46 10.96 1.08
N ASP A 52 -10.40 10.95 0.14
CA ASP A 52 -10.43 11.86 -1.00
C ASP A 52 -11.11 13.22 -0.65
N ASP A 53 -11.60 13.40 0.59
CA ASP A 53 -12.13 14.68 1.08
C ASP A 53 -10.99 15.71 1.27
N PRO A 54 -11.02 16.86 0.56
CA PRO A 54 -9.92 17.84 0.53
C PRO A 54 -9.69 18.60 1.85
N GLN A 55 -10.53 18.38 2.87
CA GLN A 55 -10.51 19.13 4.13
C GLN A 55 -9.37 18.74 5.10
N ALA A 56 -8.66 17.63 4.86
CA ALA A 56 -7.69 17.06 5.82
C ALA A 56 -6.20 17.45 5.58
N ALA A 57 -5.89 18.26 4.57
CA ALA A 57 -4.51 18.52 4.13
C ALA A 57 -3.90 19.87 4.57
N ALA A 58 -4.60 20.67 5.39
CA ALA A 58 -4.11 21.99 5.82
C ALA A 58 -3.37 21.90 7.17
N GLY A 59 -2.05 21.71 7.12
CA GLY A 59 -1.16 21.78 8.29
C GLY A 59 -0.52 23.18 8.47
N PRO A 60 -0.24 23.63 9.71
CA PRO A 60 0.13 25.02 10.02
C PRO A 60 1.63 25.31 9.91
N SER A 61 2.20 25.33 8.70
CA SER A 61 3.62 25.74 8.50
C SER A 61 3.93 26.43 7.15
N GLN A 62 2.93 27.08 6.54
CA GLN A 62 3.02 27.53 5.14
C GLN A 62 3.58 28.95 4.93
N ALA A 63 3.82 29.74 5.98
CA ALA A 63 4.19 31.16 5.81
C ALA A 63 5.54 31.42 5.09
N PHE A 64 6.53 30.52 5.21
CA PHE A 64 7.80 30.62 4.44
C PHE A 64 7.72 29.87 3.10
N ALA A 65 6.96 28.76 3.09
CA ALA A 65 6.74 27.91 1.93
C ALA A 65 5.86 28.58 0.86
N ASP A 66 5.07 29.60 1.18
CA ASP A 66 4.20 30.31 0.24
C ASP A 66 4.90 31.42 -0.56
N THR A 67 6.13 31.79 -0.19
CA THR A 67 6.91 32.74 -1.01
C THR A 67 7.32 32.07 -2.32
N PRO A 68 7.29 32.77 -3.47
CA PRO A 68 7.67 32.18 -4.76
C PRO A 68 9.11 31.64 -4.78
N ILE A 69 10.00 32.22 -3.97
CA ILE A 69 11.39 31.77 -3.76
C ILE A 69 11.43 30.51 -2.87
N GLY A 70 10.69 30.51 -1.76
CA GLY A 70 10.56 29.35 -0.87
C GLY A 70 9.94 28.14 -1.58
N GLN A 71 8.88 28.36 -2.36
CA GLN A 71 8.28 27.32 -3.21
C GLN A 71 9.27 26.75 -4.21
N SER A 72 10.09 27.60 -4.85
CA SER A 72 11.03 27.15 -5.88
C SER A 72 12.18 26.34 -5.30
N LEU A 73 12.76 26.76 -4.17
CA LEU A 73 13.80 26.02 -3.45
C LEU A 73 13.26 24.70 -2.88
N LEU A 74 12.07 24.71 -2.29
CA LEU A 74 11.42 23.49 -1.79
C LEU A 74 11.08 22.53 -2.93
N LYS A 75 10.59 23.02 -4.07
CA LYS A 75 10.30 22.20 -5.26
C LYS A 75 11.56 21.58 -5.86
N LEU A 76 12.68 22.30 -5.88
CA LEU A 76 13.96 21.77 -6.34
C LEU A 76 14.48 20.66 -5.43
N ASP A 77 14.55 20.90 -4.12
CA ASP A 77 14.93 19.85 -3.15
C ASP A 77 13.94 18.68 -3.17
N GLU A 78 12.64 18.96 -3.36
CA GLU A 78 11.60 17.95 -3.46
C GLU A 78 11.68 17.10 -4.71
N SER A 79 12.04 17.68 -5.86
CA SER A 79 12.24 16.93 -7.11
C SER A 79 13.41 15.95 -7.01
N GLN A 80 14.54 16.39 -6.45
CA GLN A 80 15.71 15.53 -6.24
C GLN A 80 15.38 14.43 -5.21
N ARG A 81 14.74 14.79 -4.10
CA ARG A 81 14.29 13.84 -3.07
C ARG A 81 13.33 12.79 -3.63
N LYS A 82 12.40 13.20 -4.49
CA LYS A 82 11.46 12.29 -5.18
C LYS A 82 12.21 11.33 -6.10
N SER A 83 13.18 11.80 -6.88
CA SER A 83 13.98 10.95 -7.78
C SER A 83 14.82 9.91 -7.03
N ARG A 84 15.45 10.31 -5.91
CA ARG A 84 16.18 9.38 -5.03
C ARG A 84 15.25 8.31 -4.44
N LEU A 85 14.09 8.73 -3.93
CA LEU A 85 13.09 7.82 -3.37
C LEU A 85 12.50 6.87 -4.43
N GLU A 86 12.25 7.36 -5.64
CA GLU A 86 11.76 6.54 -6.75
C GLU A 86 12.78 5.44 -7.12
N SER A 87 14.07 5.79 -7.15
CA SER A 87 15.14 4.83 -7.39
C SER A 87 15.21 3.75 -6.30
N LEU A 88 15.14 4.13 -5.01
CA LEU A 88 15.08 3.19 -3.88
C LEU A 88 13.82 2.31 -3.93
N PHE A 89 12.69 2.90 -4.32
CA PHE A 89 11.40 2.20 -4.44
C PHE A 89 11.43 1.16 -5.56
N ASN A 90 11.96 1.51 -6.74
CA ASN A 90 12.11 0.60 -7.87
C ASN A 90 13.07 -0.55 -7.56
N THR A 91 14.13 -0.26 -6.81
CA THR A 91 15.08 -1.26 -6.33
C THR A 91 14.43 -2.24 -5.37
N SER A 92 13.72 -1.71 -4.37
CA SER A 92 12.94 -2.52 -3.42
C SER A 92 11.90 -3.37 -4.14
N TYR A 93 11.20 -2.80 -5.13
CA TYR A 93 10.27 -3.55 -5.98
C TYR A 93 10.95 -4.67 -6.75
N GLY A 94 12.15 -4.44 -7.31
CA GLY A 94 12.95 -5.46 -7.98
C GLY A 94 13.32 -6.62 -7.05
N VAL A 95 13.80 -6.33 -5.85
CA VAL A 95 14.14 -7.32 -4.82
C VAL A 95 12.92 -8.17 -4.45
N VAL A 96 11.80 -7.50 -4.16
CA VAL A 96 10.53 -8.16 -3.81
C VAL A 96 9.95 -8.93 -5.00
N LYS A 97 10.09 -8.45 -6.24
CA LYS A 97 9.58 -9.19 -7.39
C LYS A 97 10.42 -10.43 -7.70
N ALA A 98 11.73 -10.36 -7.45
CA ALA A 98 12.68 -11.44 -7.73
C ALA A 98 12.72 -12.53 -6.64
N GLY A 99 12.23 -12.25 -5.43
CA GLY A 99 12.29 -13.23 -4.32
C GLY A 99 13.60 -13.31 -3.62
N LYS A 100 14.36 -12.22 -3.68
CA LYS A 100 15.61 -12.09 -2.97
C LYS A 100 15.33 -11.74 -1.50
N PRO A 101 16.20 -12.21 -0.58
CA PRO A 101 16.11 -11.81 0.82
C PRO A 101 16.31 -10.31 0.95
N PHE A 102 15.70 -9.70 1.97
CA PHE A 102 15.86 -8.26 2.22
C PHE A 102 17.30 -7.86 2.54
N SER A 103 18.15 -8.81 2.96
CA SER A 103 19.59 -8.59 3.17
C SER A 103 20.34 -8.25 1.88
N ASP A 104 19.89 -8.75 0.71
CA ASP A 104 20.51 -8.44 -0.59
C ASP A 104 20.30 -6.96 -0.98
N TYR A 105 19.36 -6.27 -0.34
CA TYR A 105 19.01 -4.89 -0.68
C TYR A 105 20.17 -3.91 -0.45
N GLU A 106 20.89 -4.03 0.66
CA GLU A 106 22.04 -3.17 0.99
C GLU A 106 23.12 -3.28 -0.10
N LEU A 107 23.46 -4.52 -0.48
CA LEU A 107 24.40 -4.79 -1.57
C LEU A 107 23.92 -4.20 -2.92
N ILE A 108 22.63 -4.34 -3.24
CA ILE A 108 22.08 -3.80 -4.49
C ILE A 108 22.14 -2.27 -4.51
N CYS A 109 21.87 -1.61 -3.38
CA CYS A 109 22.01 -0.16 -3.26
C CYS A 109 23.46 0.28 -3.44
N GLU A 110 24.44 -0.43 -2.88
CA GLU A 110 25.87 -0.14 -3.10
C GLU A 110 26.27 -0.25 -4.57
N ILE A 111 25.80 -1.29 -5.27
CA ILE A 111 26.07 -1.49 -6.69
C ILE A 111 25.49 -0.32 -7.51
N GLN A 112 24.30 0.14 -7.18
CA GLN A 112 23.68 1.29 -7.87
C GLN A 112 24.45 2.58 -7.68
N VAL A 113 24.99 2.82 -6.48
CA VAL A 113 25.85 3.98 -6.21
C VAL A 113 27.13 3.91 -7.03
N LYS A 114 27.74 2.72 -7.15
CA LYS A 114 28.91 2.51 -8.03
C LYS A 114 28.59 2.73 -9.51
N ASN A 115 27.35 2.49 -9.93
CA ASN A 115 26.88 2.79 -11.28
C ASN A 115 26.54 4.28 -11.49
N GLY A 116 26.80 5.15 -10.51
CA GLY A 116 26.56 6.59 -10.60
C GLY A 116 25.16 7.04 -10.20
N LEU A 117 24.33 6.16 -9.62
CA LEU A 117 23.00 6.51 -9.14
C LEU A 117 23.08 7.12 -7.74
N ASP A 118 22.65 8.36 -7.58
CA ASP A 118 22.57 8.99 -6.27
C ASP A 118 21.30 8.54 -5.53
N LEU A 119 21.49 7.73 -4.49
CA LEU A 119 20.40 7.23 -3.64
C LEU A 119 20.29 7.99 -2.30
N GLY A 120 21.28 8.84 -1.94
CA GLY A 120 21.42 9.41 -0.59
C GLY A 120 21.62 8.35 0.51
N GLU A 121 21.92 8.73 1.75
CA GLU A 121 22.23 7.76 2.83
C GLU A 121 20.98 7.14 3.48
N ASN A 122 19.84 7.82 3.37
CA ASN A 122 18.59 7.41 3.99
C ASN A 122 17.97 6.19 3.29
N TYR A 123 17.38 5.27 4.06
CA TYR A 123 16.64 4.09 3.58
C TYR A 123 17.44 3.05 2.77
N ARG A 124 18.78 3.08 2.81
CA ARG A 124 19.63 2.03 2.23
C ARG A 124 19.69 0.73 3.05
N ASN A 125 19.01 0.68 4.18
CA ASN A 125 19.03 -0.46 5.08
C ASN A 125 17.86 -1.43 4.87
N ILE A 126 17.96 -2.61 5.47
CA ILE A 126 16.90 -3.64 5.48
C ILE A 126 15.54 -3.08 5.93
N ASN A 127 15.51 -2.20 6.93
CA ASN A 127 14.27 -1.62 7.45
C ASN A 127 13.59 -0.68 6.45
N GLY A 128 14.37 0.05 5.66
CA GLY A 128 13.91 0.86 4.54
C GLY A 128 13.25 -0.03 3.48
N CYS A 129 13.92 -1.11 3.09
CA CYS A 129 13.36 -2.07 2.13
C CYS A 129 12.04 -2.68 2.62
N LYS A 130 11.94 -3.07 3.89
CA LYS A 130 10.68 -3.57 4.49
C LYS A 130 9.56 -2.52 4.45
N THR A 131 9.89 -1.27 4.73
CA THR A 131 8.93 -0.15 4.70
C THR A 131 8.41 0.09 3.28
N PHE A 132 9.31 0.06 2.28
CA PHE A 132 8.93 0.15 0.88
C PHE A 132 8.12 -1.06 0.43
N ALA A 133 8.51 -2.28 0.80
CA ALA A 133 7.79 -3.50 0.48
C ALA A 133 6.35 -3.48 1.05
N ALA A 134 6.17 -3.02 2.28
CA ALA A 134 4.84 -2.85 2.88
C ALA A 134 4.00 -1.82 2.12
N SER A 135 4.60 -0.69 1.73
CA SER A 135 3.94 0.37 0.96
C SER A 135 3.56 -0.10 -0.45
N ILE A 136 4.43 -0.87 -1.11
CA ILE A 136 4.18 -1.52 -2.40
C ILE A 136 2.98 -2.47 -2.27
N ALA A 137 3.01 -3.35 -1.28
CA ALA A 137 1.93 -4.30 -1.04
C ALA A 137 0.59 -3.59 -0.78
N GLN A 138 0.60 -2.53 0.03
CA GLN A 138 -0.59 -1.74 0.32
C GLN A 138 -1.14 -1.08 -0.96
N THR A 139 -0.28 -0.46 -1.77
CA THR A 139 -0.69 0.20 -3.02
C THR A 139 -1.28 -0.78 -4.02
N LEU A 140 -0.71 -1.99 -4.13
CA LEU A 140 -1.22 -3.03 -5.03
C LEU A 140 -2.59 -3.55 -4.57
N VAL A 141 -2.77 -3.76 -3.26
CA VAL A 141 -4.07 -4.15 -2.68
C VAL A 141 -5.10 -3.04 -2.92
N ASP A 142 -4.77 -1.78 -2.63
CA ASP A 142 -5.70 -0.66 -2.81
C ASP A 142 -6.11 -0.50 -4.28
N LYS A 143 -5.19 -0.66 -5.24
CA LYS A 143 -5.50 -0.66 -6.68
C LYS A 143 -6.42 -1.82 -7.06
N GLN A 144 -6.15 -3.02 -6.54
CA GLN A 144 -6.99 -4.19 -6.79
C GLN A 144 -8.42 -3.98 -6.28
N VAL A 145 -8.57 -3.43 -5.08
CA VAL A 145 -9.89 -3.18 -4.48
C VAL A 145 -10.62 -2.02 -5.18
N LYS A 146 -9.91 -0.95 -5.57
CA LYS A 146 -10.48 0.12 -6.41
C LYS A 146 -10.98 -0.41 -7.76
N PHE A 147 -10.23 -1.32 -8.38
CA PHE A 147 -10.66 -1.99 -9.61
C PHE A 147 -11.91 -2.86 -9.40
N GLN A 148 -11.99 -3.62 -8.31
CA GLN A 148 -13.19 -4.37 -7.94
C GLN A 148 -14.41 -3.45 -7.77
N ILE A 149 -14.27 -2.33 -7.06
CA ILE A 149 -15.34 -1.33 -6.90
C ILE A 149 -15.77 -0.75 -8.25
N LEU A 150 -14.82 -0.43 -9.14
CA LEU A 150 -15.10 0.10 -10.47
C LEU A 150 -15.85 -0.92 -11.34
N SER A 151 -15.41 -2.19 -11.33
CA SER A 151 -16.05 -3.27 -12.08
C SER A 151 -17.50 -3.50 -11.63
N TYR A 152 -17.77 -3.38 -10.33
CA TYR A 152 -19.10 -3.48 -9.76
C TYR A 152 -20.00 -2.30 -10.16
N LYS A 153 -19.48 -1.06 -10.14
CA LYS A 153 -20.22 0.13 -10.60
C LYS A 153 -20.59 0.08 -12.08
N LEU A 154 -19.74 -0.51 -12.91
CA LEU A 154 -19.95 -0.60 -14.37
C LEU A 154 -20.82 -1.79 -14.79
N GLY A 155 -21.37 -2.57 -13.84
CA GLY A 155 -22.23 -3.73 -14.15
C GLY A 155 -21.49 -4.87 -14.86
N LEU A 156 -20.16 -4.86 -14.89
CA LEU A 156 -19.32 -5.91 -15.45
C LEU A 156 -19.24 -7.07 -14.44
N GLY A 157 -20.36 -7.77 -14.26
CA GLY A 157 -20.39 -9.03 -13.55
C GLY A 157 -19.70 -10.11 -14.37
N LYS A 158 -18.41 -10.36 -14.12
CA LYS A 158 -17.74 -11.66 -14.39
C LYS A 158 -16.34 -11.73 -13.76
N SER A 159 -16.17 -12.78 -12.97
CA SER A 159 -14.96 -13.44 -12.47
C SER A 159 -13.60 -12.82 -12.87
N LEU A 160 -12.82 -12.41 -11.86
CA LEU A 160 -11.40 -12.01 -11.91
C LEU A 160 -10.42 -13.12 -12.35
N THR A 161 -10.89 -14.22 -12.95
CA THR A 161 -10.01 -15.30 -13.45
C THR A 161 -9.47 -15.03 -14.86
N GLY A 162 -9.94 -13.99 -15.57
CA GLY A 162 -9.67 -13.80 -17.00
C GLY A 162 -8.62 -12.75 -17.39
N LEU A 163 -8.42 -11.67 -16.62
CA LEU A 163 -7.45 -10.63 -17.01
C LEU A 163 -6.06 -10.91 -16.43
N GLY A 164 -5.25 -11.67 -17.15
CA GLY A 164 -3.81 -11.40 -17.32
C GLY A 164 -2.88 -11.37 -16.10
N LEU A 165 -3.33 -11.58 -14.86
CA LEU A 165 -2.50 -11.67 -13.65
C LEU A 165 -1.89 -13.07 -13.45
N LYS A 166 -1.72 -13.85 -14.53
CA LYS A 166 -1.09 -15.18 -14.50
C LYS A 166 0.41 -15.15 -14.13
N LYS A 167 1.04 -13.97 -13.99
CA LYS A 167 2.46 -13.84 -13.62
C LYS A 167 2.75 -13.40 -12.17
N PHE A 168 1.74 -13.13 -11.35
CA PHE A 168 1.95 -13.04 -9.89
C PHE A 168 1.54 -14.38 -9.27
N LYS A 169 2.43 -15.38 -9.35
CA LYS A 169 2.31 -16.57 -8.49
C LYS A 169 2.38 -16.08 -7.03
N LYS A 170 1.20 -15.99 -6.40
CA LYS A 170 0.94 -15.77 -4.96
C LYS A 170 1.31 -14.37 -4.42
N PRO A 171 0.45 -13.34 -4.60
CA PRO A 171 0.58 -12.06 -3.90
C PRO A 171 0.47 -12.19 -2.36
N TRP A 172 -0.21 -13.23 -1.87
CA TRP A 172 -0.44 -13.45 -0.44
C TRP A 172 0.80 -13.95 0.32
N ALA A 173 1.82 -14.46 -0.38
CA ALA A 173 3.03 -14.99 0.24
C ALA A 173 4.02 -13.88 0.67
N TRP A 174 3.85 -12.66 0.18
CA TRP A 174 4.80 -11.54 0.37
C TRP A 174 4.26 -10.46 1.31
N ALA A 175 2.96 -10.49 1.61
CA ALA A 175 2.27 -9.48 2.40
C ALA A 175 2.30 -9.78 3.92
N CYS A 176 3.37 -10.39 4.43
CA CYS A 176 3.58 -10.56 5.87
C CYS A 176 4.92 -9.95 6.33
N PRO A 177 4.96 -8.62 6.49
CA PRO A 177 5.61 -8.01 7.62
C PRO A 177 4.54 -7.35 8.51
N ASN A 178 4.23 -7.98 9.65
CA ASN A 178 3.59 -7.36 10.81
C ASN A 178 2.42 -6.39 10.57
N LYS A 179 1.26 -6.91 10.11
CA LYS A 179 -0.04 -6.27 10.37
C LYS A 179 -0.69 -6.75 11.69
N PHE A 180 0.15 -7.13 12.67
CA PHE A 180 -0.29 -7.59 13.99
C PHE A 180 0.27 -6.67 15.06
N SER A 181 -0.49 -5.65 15.41
CA SER A 181 -0.42 -5.11 16.75
C SER A 181 -1.07 -6.14 17.69
N THR A 182 -0.25 -6.74 18.54
CA THR A 182 -0.72 -7.48 19.72
C THR A 182 -1.47 -6.50 20.62
N PRO A 183 -2.68 -6.82 21.10
CA PRO A 183 -3.19 -6.15 22.29
C PRO A 183 -2.35 -6.58 23.49
N ALA A 184 -2.02 -5.62 24.35
CA ALA A 184 -1.62 -5.90 25.73
C ALA A 184 -2.75 -6.62 26.48
#